data_AF-F0YSU6-F1
#
_entry.id   AF-F0YSU6-F1
#
_cell.length_a   1.000
_cell.length_b   1.000
_cell.length_c   1.000
_cell.angle_alpha   90.00
_cell.angle_beta   90.00
_cell.angle_gamma   90.00
#
_symmetry.space_group_name_H-M   'P 1'
#
loop_
_entity.id
_entity.type
_entity.pdbx_description
1 polymer ?
#
loop_
_entity_poly.entity_id
_entity_poly.type
_entity_poly.pdbx_seq_one_letter_code
_entity_poly.pdbx_strand_id
1 'polypeptide(L)'
;MGGLVAEIARAPPAFVGLLRASLADVDASPSRAQVEVAERLEGMGLDVEHELVLPDGLSVDVALLPLKWRVAVEFDGPRHYFRNAKRVPTGRTRFKMRLLRALGWRVLHVPYFDWAKLDDDAARTEYLKRELAVIVKAAKAAKARPPPATAEPRDDRDEFSALKVSELRQLCDDRGLDTRVKRAEGDARTVLAARLRGLRDGGGGS
;
A
#
# COMPACT_ATOMS: atom_id res chain seq x y z
N MET A 1 7.94 10.62 -7.19
CA MET A 1 7.81 9.20 -6.76
C MET A 1 6.83 8.99 -5.60
N GLY A 2 6.40 10.00 -4.85
CA GLY A 2 5.45 9.85 -3.72
C GLY A 2 3.96 9.73 -4.08
N GLY A 3 3.54 10.17 -5.28
CA GLY A 3 2.12 10.25 -5.66
C GLY A 3 1.38 8.92 -5.61
N LEU A 4 1.89 7.88 -6.28
CA LEU A 4 1.18 6.61 -6.39
C LEU A 4 1.13 5.80 -5.08
N VAL A 5 2.04 6.01 -4.12
CA VAL A 5 1.89 5.41 -2.77
C VAL A 5 0.76 6.09 -2.01
N ALA A 6 0.67 7.43 -2.11
CA ALA A 6 -0.42 8.20 -1.52
C ALA A 6 -1.76 7.90 -2.19
N GLU A 7 -1.80 7.70 -3.51
CA GLU A 7 -3.02 7.34 -4.26
C GLU A 7 -3.52 5.94 -3.91
N ILE A 8 -2.64 4.94 -3.78
CA ILE A 8 -3.04 3.60 -3.31
C ILE A 8 -3.59 3.66 -1.88
N ALA A 9 -2.95 4.43 -0.99
CA ALA A 9 -3.41 4.60 0.38
C ALA A 9 -4.76 5.34 0.48
N ARG A 10 -5.10 6.16 -0.52
CA ARG A 10 -6.38 6.89 -0.63
C ARG A 10 -7.42 6.17 -1.47
N ALA A 11 -7.06 5.07 -2.12
CA ALA A 11 -7.98 4.37 -2.99
C ALA A 11 -9.13 3.75 -2.17
N PRO A 12 -10.36 3.69 -2.73
CA PRO A 12 -11.48 3.06 -2.05
C PRO A 12 -11.13 1.64 -1.60
N PRO A 13 -11.58 1.18 -0.42
CA PRO A 13 -11.28 -0.15 0.11
C PRO A 13 -11.56 -1.27 -0.90
N ALA A 14 -12.62 -1.13 -1.71
CA ALA A 14 -12.97 -2.07 -2.77
C ALA A 14 -11.90 -2.16 -3.87
N PHE A 15 -11.29 -1.04 -4.26
CA PHE A 15 -10.22 -1.00 -5.26
C PHE A 15 -8.94 -1.63 -4.74
N VAL A 16 -8.59 -1.33 -3.48
CA VAL A 16 -7.46 -1.97 -2.80
C VAL A 16 -7.70 -3.48 -2.68
N GLY A 17 -8.93 -3.92 -2.36
CA GLY A 17 -9.31 -5.34 -2.35
C GLY A 17 -9.10 -6.04 -3.69
N LEU A 18 -9.53 -5.42 -4.80
CA LEU A 18 -9.31 -5.97 -6.15
C LEU A 18 -7.82 -6.12 -6.50
N LEU A 19 -7.00 -5.13 -6.14
CA LEU A 19 -5.55 -5.18 -6.36
C LEU A 19 -4.87 -6.30 -5.57
N ARG A 20 -5.34 -6.54 -4.35
CA ARG A 20 -4.84 -7.60 -3.48
C ARG A 20 -5.21 -8.99 -4.01
N ALA A 21 -6.45 -9.18 -4.45
CA ALA A 21 -6.89 -10.41 -5.09
C ALA A 21 -6.11 -10.70 -6.40
N SER A 22 -5.81 -9.68 -7.21
CA SER A 22 -4.97 -9.85 -8.41
C SER A 22 -3.51 -10.21 -8.11
N LEU A 23 -3.03 -9.92 -6.90
CA LEU A 23 -1.70 -10.24 -6.42
C LEU A 23 -1.63 -11.55 -5.64
N ALA A 24 -2.77 -12.16 -5.30
CA ALA A 24 -2.80 -13.48 -4.70
C ALA A 24 -2.05 -14.46 -5.61
N ASP A 25 -1.09 -15.19 -5.05
CA ASP A 25 -0.50 -16.35 -5.70
C ASP A 25 -1.27 -17.59 -5.24
N VAL A 26 -1.80 -18.35 -6.20
CA VAL A 26 -2.67 -19.51 -5.93
C VAL A 26 -1.86 -20.74 -5.49
N ASP A 27 -0.54 -20.71 -5.69
CA ASP A 27 0.44 -21.73 -5.26
C ASP A 27 1.44 -21.13 -4.25
N ALA A 28 0.92 -20.65 -3.12
CA ALA A 28 1.72 -20.28 -1.95
C ALA A 28 2.20 -21.56 -1.25
N SER A 29 3.28 -22.15 -1.75
CA SER A 29 4.10 -23.06 -0.95
C SER A 29 5.47 -22.44 -0.81
N PRO A 30 6.03 -22.37 0.41
CA PRO A 30 7.18 -21.54 0.64
C PRO A 30 8.39 -22.22 -0.01
N SER A 31 9.11 -21.46 -0.82
CA SER A 31 10.39 -21.90 -1.35
C SER A 31 11.34 -22.23 -0.19
N ARG A 32 12.27 -23.17 -0.41
CA ARG A 32 13.28 -23.55 0.59
C ARG A 32 14.00 -22.34 1.22
N ALA A 33 14.23 -21.29 0.43
CA ALA A 33 14.86 -20.07 0.91
C ALA A 33 13.93 -19.22 1.81
N GLN A 34 12.62 -19.22 1.57
CA GLN A 34 11.65 -18.59 2.47
C GLN A 34 11.61 -19.32 3.83
N VAL A 35 11.66 -20.66 3.80
CA VAL A 35 11.76 -21.47 5.03
C VAL A 35 13.05 -21.13 5.79
N GLU A 36 14.19 -21.08 5.11
CA GLU A 36 15.47 -20.74 5.74
C GLU A 36 15.45 -19.32 6.36
N VAL A 37 14.87 -18.33 5.67
CA VAL A 37 14.72 -16.97 6.22
C VAL A 37 13.91 -17.00 7.51
N ALA A 38 12.80 -17.74 7.55
CA ALA A 38 11.97 -17.85 8.73
C ALA A 38 12.66 -18.57 9.89
N GLU A 39 13.29 -19.72 9.64
CA GLU A 39 14.06 -20.47 10.66
C GLU A 39 15.15 -19.59 11.29
N ARG A 40 15.77 -18.71 10.50
CA ARG A 40 16.80 -17.77 11.00
C ARG A 40 16.18 -16.64 11.82
N LEU A 41 14.97 -16.18 11.49
CA LEU A 41 14.22 -15.23 12.31
C LEU A 41 13.82 -15.87 13.65
N GLU A 42 13.32 -17.10 13.63
CA GLU A 42 12.97 -17.88 14.83
C GLU A 42 14.20 -18.16 15.70
N GLY A 43 15.34 -18.50 15.10
CA GLY A 43 16.61 -18.67 15.80
C GLY A 43 17.11 -17.40 16.49
N MET A 44 16.59 -16.22 16.15
CA MET A 44 16.84 -14.96 16.86
C MET A 44 15.84 -14.70 18.00
N GLY A 45 14.91 -15.62 18.26
CA GLY A 45 13.85 -15.48 19.25
C GLY A 45 12.67 -14.62 18.76
N LEU A 46 12.46 -14.52 17.44
CA LEU A 46 11.31 -13.84 16.86
C LEU A 46 10.26 -14.86 16.45
N ASP A 47 9.03 -14.69 16.92
CA ASP A 47 7.90 -15.47 16.42
C ASP A 47 7.52 -15.00 15.02
N VAL A 48 7.21 -15.92 14.12
CA VAL A 48 6.87 -15.64 12.73
C VAL A 48 5.64 -16.42 12.27
N GLU A 49 4.94 -15.87 11.28
CA GLU A 49 3.90 -16.58 10.53
C GLU A 49 4.38 -16.72 9.07
N HIS A 50 4.39 -17.95 8.55
CA HIS A 50 4.74 -18.23 7.17
C HIS A 50 3.53 -18.02 6.25
N GLU A 51 3.78 -17.44 5.08
CA GLU A 51 2.78 -17.28 4.02
C GLU A 51 1.45 -16.69 4.53
N LEU A 52 1.54 -15.68 5.41
CA LEU A 52 0.37 -15.02 5.98
C LEU A 52 -0.50 -14.46 4.85
N VAL A 53 -1.66 -15.07 4.63
CA VAL A 53 -2.68 -14.56 3.72
C VAL A 53 -3.53 -13.53 4.48
N LEU A 54 -3.49 -12.28 4.03
CA LEU A 54 -4.36 -11.24 4.56
C LEU A 54 -5.82 -11.47 4.13
N PRO A 55 -6.83 -10.91 4.82
CA PRO A 55 -8.25 -11.18 4.56
C PRO A 55 -8.76 -10.95 3.13
N ASP A 56 -7.96 -10.28 2.31
CA ASP A 56 -8.23 -9.84 0.95
C ASP A 56 -7.35 -10.58 -0.09
N GLY A 57 -6.68 -11.65 0.34
CA GLY A 57 -5.92 -12.56 -0.53
C GLY A 57 -4.48 -12.14 -0.79
N LEU A 58 -4.02 -10.97 -0.31
CA LEU A 58 -2.60 -10.61 -0.42
C LEU A 58 -1.76 -11.47 0.54
N SER A 59 -0.80 -12.22 0.03
CA SER A 59 0.13 -13.00 0.85
C SER A 59 1.38 -12.21 1.24
N VAL A 60 1.85 -12.45 2.46
CA VAL A 60 3.15 -12.01 2.98
C VAL A 60 4.00 -13.25 3.20
N ASP A 61 5.21 -13.29 2.63
CA ASP A 61 6.02 -14.52 2.66
C ASP A 61 6.37 -14.94 4.10
N VAL A 62 6.84 -14.00 4.92
CA VAL A 62 7.03 -14.19 6.36
C VAL A 62 6.60 -12.93 7.11
N ALA A 63 5.69 -13.04 8.05
CA ALA A 63 5.23 -11.93 8.89
C ALA A 63 5.81 -12.06 10.31
N LEU A 64 6.39 -11.00 10.86
CA LEU A 64 6.83 -11.01 12.25
C LEU A 64 5.65 -10.83 13.20
N LEU A 65 5.65 -11.65 14.26
CA LEU A 65 4.68 -11.56 15.33
C LEU A 65 5.22 -10.73 16.51
N PRO A 66 4.33 -10.04 17.25
CA PRO A 66 2.89 -9.94 17.02
C PRO A 66 2.54 -9.06 15.79
N LEU A 67 1.49 -9.42 15.05
CA LEU A 67 1.06 -8.75 13.80
C LEU A 67 0.82 -7.24 13.93
N LYS A 68 0.59 -6.72 15.14
CA LYS A 68 0.53 -5.28 15.41
C LYS A 68 1.81 -4.54 15.01
N TRP A 69 2.94 -5.23 14.91
CA TRP A 69 4.17 -4.67 14.38
C TRP A 69 4.11 -4.43 12.86
N ARG A 70 3.27 -5.17 12.12
CA ARG A 70 3.16 -5.05 10.66
C ARG A 70 4.52 -5.07 9.98
N VAL A 71 5.39 -6.02 10.32
CA VAL A 71 6.67 -6.23 9.63
C VAL A 71 6.51 -7.42 8.71
N ALA A 72 6.70 -7.18 7.41
CA ALA A 72 6.67 -8.19 6.36
C ALA A 72 8.09 -8.42 5.87
N VAL A 73 8.50 -9.67 5.77
CA VAL A 73 9.77 -10.09 5.15
C VAL A 73 9.40 -10.78 3.84
N GLU A 74 9.83 -10.19 2.72
CA GLU A 74 9.53 -10.65 1.36
C GLU A 74 10.81 -11.22 0.75
N PHE A 75 10.81 -12.51 0.42
CA PHE A 75 11.93 -13.15 -0.26
C PHE A 75 11.65 -13.22 -1.76
N ASP A 76 12.42 -12.46 -2.54
CA ASP A 76 12.23 -12.38 -3.99
C ASP A 76 13.22 -13.31 -4.70
N GLY A 77 12.71 -14.45 -5.17
CA GLY A 77 13.43 -15.41 -6.02
C GLY A 77 13.72 -14.89 -7.44
N PRO A 78 14.47 -15.64 -8.29
CA PRO A 78 14.81 -15.19 -9.65
C PRO A 78 13.63 -14.75 -10.53
N ARG A 79 12.43 -15.35 -10.33
CA ARG A 79 11.20 -14.99 -11.07
C ARG A 79 10.67 -13.59 -10.75
N HIS A 80 11.09 -13.00 -9.63
CA HIS A 80 10.69 -11.67 -9.19
C HIS A 80 11.50 -10.56 -9.87
N TYR A 81 12.47 -10.93 -10.72
CA TYR A 81 13.35 -10.04 -11.45
C TYR A 81 13.25 -10.26 -12.96
N PHE A 82 13.54 -9.22 -13.73
CA PHE A 82 13.61 -9.35 -15.19
C PHE A 82 14.77 -10.27 -15.58
N ARG A 83 14.52 -11.22 -16.49
CA ARG A 83 15.54 -12.18 -16.98
C ARG A 83 16.76 -11.48 -17.59
N ASN A 84 16.54 -10.40 -18.34
CA ASN A 84 17.57 -9.59 -18.99
C ASN A 84 18.16 -8.49 -18.08
N ALA A 85 17.57 -8.25 -16.90
CA ALA A 85 18.05 -7.29 -15.92
C ALA A 85 17.87 -7.88 -14.51
N LYS A 86 18.72 -8.85 -14.17
CA LYS A 86 18.58 -9.76 -13.00
C LYS A 86 18.50 -9.09 -11.61
N ARG A 87 18.72 -7.78 -11.53
CA ARG A 87 18.63 -6.96 -10.29
C ARG A 87 17.52 -5.92 -10.33
N VAL A 88 16.72 -5.90 -11.40
CA VAL A 88 15.55 -5.02 -11.53
C VAL A 88 14.30 -5.85 -11.23
N PRO A 89 13.58 -5.57 -10.14
CA PRO A 89 12.36 -6.30 -9.83
C PRO A 89 11.27 -6.04 -10.87
N THR A 90 10.40 -7.03 -11.10
CA THR A 90 9.28 -6.92 -12.02
C THR A 90 8.25 -5.88 -11.57
N GLY A 91 7.35 -5.47 -12.47
CA GLY A 91 6.23 -4.61 -12.13
C GLY A 91 5.37 -5.18 -10.99
N ARG A 92 5.08 -6.49 -11.03
CA ARG A 92 4.32 -7.22 -10.00
C ARG A 92 5.00 -7.13 -8.63
N THR A 93 6.29 -7.46 -8.57
CA THR A 93 7.09 -7.40 -7.33
C THR A 93 7.15 -5.98 -6.75
N ARG A 94 7.46 -4.97 -7.58
CA ARG A 94 7.47 -3.57 -7.13
C ARG A 94 6.10 -3.12 -6.65
N PHE A 95 5.03 -3.55 -7.33
CA PHE A 95 3.68 -3.20 -6.97
C PHE A 95 3.27 -3.84 -5.63
N LYS A 96 3.50 -5.15 -5.42
CA LYS A 96 3.27 -5.85 -4.13
C LYS A 96 3.96 -5.13 -2.97
N MET A 97 5.25 -4.86 -3.10
CA MET A 97 6.01 -4.15 -2.06
C MET A 97 5.48 -2.75 -1.76
N ARG A 98 4.98 -2.03 -2.76
CA ARG A 98 4.41 -0.68 -2.57
C ARG A 98 3.03 -0.74 -1.93
N LEU A 99 2.22 -1.71 -2.33
CA LEU A 99 0.92 -1.97 -1.76
C LEU A 99 1.06 -2.30 -0.27
N LEU A 100 1.91 -3.27 0.10
CA LEU A 100 2.18 -3.59 1.51
C LEU A 100 2.56 -2.33 2.33
N ARG A 101 3.48 -1.50 1.81
CA ARG A 101 3.85 -0.24 2.47
C ARG A 101 2.70 0.75 2.60
N ALA A 102 1.88 0.90 1.56
CA ALA A 102 0.68 1.76 1.59
C ALA A 102 -0.34 1.27 2.63
N LEU A 103 -0.36 -0.03 2.91
CA LEU A 103 -1.20 -0.68 3.93
C LEU A 103 -0.59 -0.64 5.34
N GLY A 104 0.48 0.13 5.53
CA GLY A 104 1.14 0.31 6.83
C GLY A 104 2.11 -0.81 7.20
N TRP A 105 2.45 -1.71 6.27
CA TRP A 105 3.49 -2.71 6.50
C TRP A 105 4.89 -2.13 6.32
N ARG A 106 5.78 -2.49 7.22
CA ARG A 106 7.23 -2.27 7.14
C ARG A 106 7.81 -3.47 6.41
N VAL A 107 8.20 -3.28 5.15
CA VAL A 107 8.67 -4.36 4.27
C VAL A 107 10.19 -4.45 4.30
N LEU A 108 10.71 -5.57 4.80
CA LEU A 108 12.07 -6.06 4.62
C LEU A 108 12.09 -6.86 3.32
N HIS A 109 12.90 -6.44 2.36
CA HIS A 109 13.03 -7.11 1.07
C HIS A 109 14.35 -7.90 1.05
N VAL A 110 14.27 -9.20 0.78
CA VAL A 110 15.41 -10.13 0.71
C VAL A 110 15.56 -10.63 -0.73
N PRO A 111 16.44 -10.00 -1.54
CA PRO A 111 16.76 -10.51 -2.88
C PRO A 111 17.51 -11.83 -2.82
N TYR A 112 17.11 -12.81 -3.66
CA TYR A 112 17.82 -14.10 -3.73
C TYR A 112 19.33 -13.95 -3.99
N PHE A 113 19.74 -12.95 -4.78
CA PHE A 113 21.15 -12.76 -5.15
C PHE A 113 21.97 -12.11 -4.04
N ASP A 114 21.34 -11.45 -3.05
CA ASP A 114 22.05 -10.95 -1.87
C ASP A 114 22.08 -12.03 -0.80
N TRP A 115 20.98 -12.78 -0.64
CA TRP A 115 20.93 -13.96 0.21
C TRP A 115 21.97 -15.02 -0.17
N ALA A 116 22.09 -15.33 -1.47
CA ALA A 116 22.99 -16.37 -1.98
C ALA A 116 24.48 -16.02 -1.87
N LYS A 117 24.85 -14.77 -1.56
CA LYS A 117 26.24 -14.36 -1.33
C LYS A 117 26.69 -14.55 0.12
N LEU A 118 25.78 -14.90 1.01
CA LEU A 118 26.07 -15.07 2.43
C LEU A 118 26.55 -16.51 2.63
N ASP A 119 27.82 -16.63 3.02
CA ASP A 119 28.55 -17.90 3.00
C ASP A 119 28.04 -18.89 4.05
N ASP A 120 27.58 -18.39 5.20
CA ASP A 120 27.13 -19.21 6.32
C ASP A 120 25.90 -18.64 7.04
N ASP A 121 25.40 -19.41 8.00
CA ASP A 121 24.25 -19.05 8.82
C ASP A 121 24.47 -17.79 9.64
N ALA A 122 25.70 -17.56 10.12
CA ALA A 122 26.02 -16.36 10.90
C ALA A 122 25.91 -15.09 10.05
N ALA A 123 26.39 -15.13 8.81
CA ALA A 123 26.27 -14.05 7.84
C ALA A 123 24.81 -13.77 7.45
N ARG A 124 23.99 -14.82 7.30
CA ARG A 124 22.54 -14.71 7.06
C ARG A 124 21.80 -14.09 8.23
N THR A 125 22.10 -14.53 9.45
CA THR A 125 21.54 -13.95 10.66
C THR A 125 21.95 -12.48 10.81
N GLU A 126 23.22 -12.14 10.58
CA GLU A 126 23.69 -10.76 10.69
C GLU A 126 23.08 -9.85 9.61
N TYR A 127 22.91 -10.37 8.40
CA TYR A 127 22.16 -9.68 7.34
C TYR A 127 20.75 -9.32 7.81
N LEU A 128 19.97 -10.28 8.32
CA LEU A 128 18.61 -10.03 8.79
C LEU A 128 18.58 -9.05 9.97
N LYS A 129 19.50 -9.17 10.94
CA LYS A 129 19.62 -8.23 12.06
C LYS A 129 19.83 -6.81 11.58
N ARG A 130 20.74 -6.59 10.64
CA ARG A 130 21.04 -5.28 10.09
C ARG A 130 19.82 -4.67 9.40
N GLU A 131 19.14 -5.43 8.54
CA GLU A 131 17.95 -4.94 7.83
C GLU A 131 16.79 -4.65 8.79
N LEU A 132 16.58 -5.50 9.80
CA LEU A 132 15.57 -5.25 10.85
C LEU A 132 15.90 -4.01 11.69
N ALA A 133 17.18 -3.78 12.01
CA ALA A 133 17.60 -2.60 12.75
C ALA A 133 17.27 -1.29 12.00
N VAL A 134 17.40 -1.28 10.67
CA VAL A 134 16.97 -0.15 9.83
C VAL A 134 15.47 0.09 9.97
N ILE A 135 14.66 -0.97 9.92
CA ILE A 135 13.20 -0.89 10.08
C ILE A 135 12.81 -0.35 11.47
N VAL A 136 13.46 -0.85 12.52
CA VAL A 136 13.21 -0.39 13.90
C VAL A 136 13.60 1.08 14.07
N LYS A 137 14.75 1.49 13.54
CA LYS A 137 15.21 2.88 13.58
C LYS A 137 14.23 3.81 12.86
N ALA A 138 13.76 3.43 11.68
CA ALA A 138 12.77 4.18 10.93
C ALA A 138 11.43 4.30 11.70
N ALA A 139 10.97 3.22 12.33
CA ALA A 139 9.75 3.23 13.14
C ALA A 139 9.87 4.13 14.38
N LYS A 140 11.02 4.11 15.07
CA LYS A 140 11.30 5.02 16.19
C LYS A 140 11.31 6.49 15.75
N ALA A 141 11.96 6.79 14.62
CA ALA A 141 11.98 8.14 14.06
C ALA A 141 10.57 8.65 13.67
N ALA A 142 9.74 7.78 13.08
CA ALA A 142 8.36 8.12 12.75
C ALA A 142 7.49 8.41 13.99
N LYS A 143 7.70 7.67 15.09
CA LYS A 143 6.99 7.87 16.37
C LYS A 143 7.47 9.11 17.13
N ALA A 144 8.75 9.46 17.02
CA ALA A 144 9.35 10.64 17.66
C ALA A 144 8.97 11.96 16.97
N ARG A 145 8.50 11.90 15.72
CA ARG A 145 7.96 13.06 15.04
C ARG A 145 6.63 13.42 15.71
N PRO A 146 6.47 14.62 16.29
CA PRO A 146 5.17 15.05 16.79
C PRO A 146 4.15 14.94 15.66
N PRO A 147 2.89 14.53 15.94
CA PRO A 147 1.84 14.59 14.94
C PRO A 147 1.83 16.01 14.37
N PRO A 148 1.71 16.18 13.04
CA PRO A 148 1.62 17.52 12.48
C PRO A 148 0.49 18.25 13.21
N ALA A 149 0.84 19.33 13.90
CA ALA A 149 -0.12 20.22 14.51
C ALA A 149 -1.06 20.69 13.39
N THR A 150 -2.35 20.41 13.55
CA THR A 150 -3.42 20.67 12.57
C THR A 150 -3.16 20.06 11.19
N ALA A 151 -3.40 18.77 11.05
CA ALA A 151 -3.78 18.20 9.76
C ALA A 151 -5.26 17.80 9.83
N GLU A 152 -6.14 18.80 9.83
CA GLU A 152 -7.43 18.67 9.14
C GLU A 152 -7.11 18.14 7.73
N PRO A 153 -7.68 17.03 7.26
CA PRO A 153 -7.47 16.61 5.89
C PRO A 153 -8.32 17.50 4.98
N ARG A 154 -7.80 18.68 4.61
CA ARG A 154 -8.17 19.35 3.36
C ARG A 154 -7.35 18.72 2.24
N ASP A 155 -7.95 17.75 1.57
CA ASP A 155 -7.58 17.38 0.21
C ASP A 155 -8.77 17.71 -0.68
N ASP A 156 -8.85 18.99 -1.07
CA ASP A 156 -9.87 19.58 -1.95
C ASP A 156 -9.65 19.16 -3.42
N ARG A 157 -9.01 18.00 -3.64
CA ARG A 157 -8.88 17.38 -4.96
C ARG A 157 -10.17 16.65 -5.29
N ASP A 158 -11.13 17.49 -5.67
CA ASP A 158 -12.44 17.25 -6.26
C ASP A 158 -12.76 15.78 -6.56
N GLU A 159 -13.54 15.18 -5.67
CA GLU A 159 -14.32 13.94 -5.87
C GLU A 159 -15.10 13.96 -7.21
N PHE A 160 -15.44 15.17 -7.68
CA PHE A 160 -16.15 15.44 -8.91
C PHE A 160 -15.24 15.65 -10.14
N SER A 161 -13.90 15.61 -10.00
CA SER A 161 -12.91 15.79 -11.09
C SER A 161 -12.86 14.62 -12.07
N ALA A 162 -13.28 13.44 -11.64
CA ALA A 162 -13.24 12.23 -12.44
C ALA A 162 -14.56 11.95 -13.18
N LEU A 163 -15.66 12.59 -12.77
CA LEU A 163 -17.00 12.32 -13.31
C LEU A 163 -17.24 13.01 -14.65
N LYS A 164 -17.97 12.39 -15.57
CA LYS A 164 -18.44 13.04 -16.79
C LYS A 164 -19.58 14.02 -16.48
N VAL A 165 -19.83 14.97 -17.37
CA VAL A 165 -20.94 15.94 -17.21
C VAL A 165 -22.29 15.24 -17.06
N SER A 166 -22.50 14.09 -17.72
CA SER A 166 -23.72 13.28 -17.56
C SER A 166 -23.86 12.71 -16.14
N GLU A 167 -22.77 12.23 -15.56
CA GLU A 167 -22.75 11.68 -14.19
C GLU A 167 -22.97 12.80 -13.16
N LEU A 168 -22.40 13.99 -13.39
CA LEU A 168 -22.64 15.17 -12.57
C LEU A 168 -24.10 15.63 -12.62
N ARG A 169 -24.76 15.52 -13.78
CA ARG A 169 -26.19 15.83 -13.92
C ARG A 169 -27.04 14.85 -13.13
N GLN A 170 -26.81 13.55 -13.32
CA GLN A 170 -27.51 12.52 -12.57
C GLN A 170 -27.37 12.74 -11.06
N LEU A 171 -26.16 13.02 -10.58
CA LEU A 171 -25.91 13.27 -9.15
C LEU A 171 -26.64 14.52 -8.63
N CYS A 172 -26.74 15.56 -9.44
CA CYS A 172 -27.50 16.76 -9.11
C CYS A 172 -29.01 16.46 -9.06
N ASP A 173 -29.55 15.76 -10.06
CA ASP A 173 -30.96 15.38 -10.10
C ASP A 173 -31.33 14.48 -8.90
N ASP A 174 -30.51 13.49 -8.59
CA ASP A 174 -30.68 12.59 -7.42
C ASP A 174 -30.69 13.35 -6.09
N ARG A 175 -30.05 14.53 -6.04
CA ARG A 175 -29.99 15.42 -4.86
C ARG A 175 -30.95 16.61 -4.96
N GLY A 176 -31.83 16.64 -5.95
CA GLY A 176 -32.80 17.71 -6.16
C GLY A 176 -32.19 19.07 -6.53
N LEU A 177 -30.95 19.09 -7.05
CA LEU A 177 -30.27 20.28 -7.51
C LEU A 177 -30.59 20.56 -8.98
N ASP A 178 -30.71 21.84 -9.36
CA ASP A 178 -30.88 22.21 -10.77
C ASP A 178 -29.67 21.71 -11.58
N THR A 179 -29.96 21.04 -12.70
CA THR A 179 -28.95 20.56 -13.64
C THR A 179 -28.74 21.52 -14.81
N ARG A 180 -29.62 22.51 -15.02
CA ARG A 180 -29.45 23.46 -16.13
C ARG A 180 -28.28 24.40 -15.86
N VAL A 181 -27.39 24.54 -16.85
CA VAL A 181 -26.26 25.47 -16.81
C VAL A 181 -26.43 26.45 -17.96
N LYS A 182 -26.52 27.75 -17.64
CA LYS A 182 -26.65 28.79 -18.66
C LYS A 182 -25.27 29.10 -19.26
N ARG A 183 -25.21 29.54 -20.52
CA ARG A 183 -23.93 29.90 -21.18
C ARG A 183 -23.11 30.95 -20.41
N ALA A 184 -23.77 31.83 -19.66
CA ALA A 184 -23.12 32.86 -18.85
C ALA A 184 -22.51 32.34 -17.53
N GLU A 185 -22.90 31.14 -17.08
CA GLU A 185 -22.45 30.55 -15.81
C GLU A 185 -21.11 29.80 -15.95
N GLY A 186 -20.65 29.58 -17.18
CA GLY A 186 -19.39 28.92 -17.49
C GLY A 186 -19.53 27.44 -17.85
N ASP A 187 -18.43 26.69 -17.70
CA ASP A 187 -18.37 25.28 -18.07
C ASP A 187 -19.30 24.42 -17.19
N ALA A 188 -20.10 23.56 -17.85
CA ALA A 188 -21.12 22.76 -17.18
C ALA A 188 -20.56 21.84 -16.09
N ARG A 189 -19.35 21.32 -16.27
CA ARG A 189 -18.68 20.47 -15.28
C ARG A 189 -18.38 21.27 -14.03
N THR A 190 -17.77 22.45 -14.19
CA THR A 190 -17.39 23.33 -13.08
C THR A 190 -18.62 23.80 -12.29
N VAL A 191 -19.69 24.19 -12.98
CA VAL A 191 -20.93 24.67 -12.35
C VAL A 191 -21.63 23.56 -11.56
N LEU A 192 -21.78 22.37 -12.15
CA LEU A 192 -22.44 21.24 -11.48
C LEU A 192 -21.62 20.73 -10.28
N ALA A 193 -20.29 20.63 -10.41
CA ALA A 193 -19.43 20.25 -9.30
C ALA A 193 -19.51 21.28 -8.15
N ALA A 194 -19.62 22.57 -8.46
CA ALA A 194 -19.80 23.62 -7.44
C ALA A 194 -21.13 23.49 -6.69
N ARG A 195 -22.23 23.18 -7.38
CA ARG A 195 -23.54 22.93 -6.75
C ARG A 195 -23.49 21.73 -5.80
N LEU A 196 -22.85 20.65 -6.22
CA LEU A 196 -22.68 19.44 -5.40
C LEU A 196 -21.81 19.69 -4.15
N ARG A 197 -20.82 20.58 -4.24
CA ARG A 197 -20.01 21.02 -3.09
C ARG A 197 -20.83 21.87 -2.11
N GLY A 198 -21.60 22.85 -2.61
CA GLY A 198 -22.36 23.78 -1.77
C GLY A 198 -23.43 23.13 -0.87
N LEU A 199 -23.94 21.96 -1.24
CA LEU A 199 -24.86 21.17 -0.41
C LEU A 199 -24.19 20.58 0.85
N ARG A 200 -22.89 20.26 0.77
CA ARG A 200 -22.14 19.60 1.85
C ARG A 200 -21.78 20.58 2.98
N ASP A 201 -21.58 21.85 2.64
CA ASP A 201 -21.21 22.90 3.60
C ASP A 201 -22.43 23.46 4.38
N GLY A 202 -23.66 23.07 4.03
CA GLY A 202 -24.90 23.50 4.69
C GLY A 202 -25.48 22.54 5.73
N GLY A 203 -24.87 21.37 5.96
CA GLY A 203 -25.44 20.29 6.80
C GLY A 203 -24.90 20.16 8.23
N GLY A 204 -24.01 21.04 8.67
CA GLY A 204 -23.42 21.01 10.01
C GLY A 204 -24.01 22.07 10.93
N GLY A 205 -25.26 21.90 11.37
CA GLY A 205 -25.89 22.83 12.29
C GLY A 205 -27.37 22.56 12.55
N SER A 206 -27.67 21.51 13.32
CA SER A 206 -28.73 21.44 14.34
C SER A 206 -28.59 20.13 15.11
#